data_AF-A0A6M3L835-F1
#
_entry.id   AF-A0A6M3L835-F1
#
_cell.length_a   1.000
_cell.length_b   1.000
_cell.length_c   1.000
_cell.angle_alpha   90.00
_cell.angle_beta   90.00
_cell.angle_gamma   90.00
#
_symmetry.space_group_name_H-M   'P 1'
#
loop_
_entity.id
_entity.type
_entity.pdbx_description
1 polymer ?
#
loop_
_entity_poly.entity_id
_entity_poly.type
_entity_poly.pdbx_seq_one_letter_code
_entity_poly.pdbx_strand_id
1 'polypeptide(L)'
;MPLERCALEGFRVPCHGPIQRGHIINFSMARGNPEVRRILKRQPEELMAPLCEAHNVGRWSESAEGRQILLKRNIRRFGRARMTRVIDGLPWKTPKPEWTLEGMLA
;
A
#
# COMPACT_ATOMS: atom_id res chain seq x y z
N MET A 1 11.28 13.16 4.52
CA MET A 1 12.43 12.31 4.18
C MET A 1 12.45 12.11 2.67
N PRO A 2 13.61 12.16 2.01
CA PRO A 2 13.71 11.86 0.59
C PRO A 2 13.30 10.40 0.33
N LEU A 3 12.63 10.15 -0.81
CA LEU A 3 12.26 8.80 -1.24
C LEU A 3 13.49 8.16 -1.91
N GLU A 4 14.48 7.76 -1.11
CA GLU A 4 15.80 7.41 -1.66
C GLU A 4 15.83 6.07 -2.40
N ARG A 5 14.92 5.14 -2.08
CA ARG A 5 14.90 3.80 -2.66
C ARG A 5 13.48 3.25 -2.84
N CYS A 6 13.30 2.44 -3.87
CA CYS A 6 12.06 1.70 -4.08
C CYS A 6 11.86 0.70 -2.93
N ALA A 7 10.66 0.69 -2.33
CA ALA A 7 10.28 -0.29 -1.31
C ALA A 7 10.23 -1.72 -1.87
N LEU A 8 10.24 -1.88 -3.19
CA LEU A 8 10.23 -3.16 -3.89
C LEU A 8 11.55 -3.43 -4.62
N GLU A 9 12.62 -2.68 -4.29
CA GLU A 9 13.96 -2.94 -4.79
C GLU A 9 14.41 -4.38 -4.50
N GLY A 10 14.94 -5.04 -5.53
CA GLY A 10 15.39 -6.44 -5.48
C GLY A 10 14.30 -7.49 -5.71
N PHE A 11 13.03 -7.08 -5.93
CA PHE A 11 11.94 -8.02 -6.13
C PHE A 11 11.40 -8.04 -7.56
N ARG A 12 11.31 -9.25 -8.12
CA ARG A 12 10.68 -9.68 -9.38
C ARG A 12 11.14 -8.98 -10.66
N VAL A 13 11.10 -7.66 -10.71
CA VAL A 13 11.52 -6.83 -11.85
C VAL A 13 12.61 -5.85 -11.42
N PRO A 14 13.61 -5.57 -12.28
CA PRO A 14 14.62 -4.55 -12.00
C PRO A 14 14.00 -3.16 -11.83
N CYS A 15 14.47 -2.41 -10.83
CA CYS A 15 14.03 -1.03 -10.65
C CYS A 15 14.53 -0.13 -11.78
N HIS A 16 13.65 0.74 -12.27
CA HIS A 16 14.00 1.84 -13.17
C HIS A 16 12.99 2.99 -13.02
N GLY A 17 13.38 4.16 -13.53
CA GLY A 17 12.57 5.37 -13.50
C GLY A 17 12.56 6.07 -12.12
N PRO A 18 11.87 7.22 -12.02
CA PRO A 18 11.82 8.04 -10.81
C PRO A 18 11.09 7.34 -9.67
N ILE A 19 11.50 7.64 -8.42
CA ILE A 19 10.79 7.20 -7.22
C ILE A 19 9.60 8.12 -6.95
N GLN A 20 8.44 7.53 -6.72
CA GLN A 20 7.15 8.19 -6.48
C GLN A 20 6.51 7.66 -5.21
N ARG A 21 5.52 8.38 -4.67
CA ARG A 21 4.66 7.86 -3.58
C ARG A 21 3.53 7.04 -4.20
N GLY A 22 3.61 5.71 -4.07
CA GLY A 22 2.54 4.80 -4.48
C GLY A 22 1.63 4.41 -3.32
N HIS A 23 0.36 4.18 -3.62
CA HIS A 23 -0.62 3.66 -2.65
C HIS A 23 -0.48 2.15 -2.48
N ILE A 24 -0.43 1.68 -1.24
CA ILE A 24 -0.49 0.23 -0.93
C ILE A 24 -1.91 -0.32 -1.14
N ILE A 25 -2.91 0.47 -0.74
CA ILE A 25 -4.33 0.24 -1.02
C ILE A 25 -4.73 1.21 -2.14
N ASN A 26 -4.94 0.69 -3.34
CA ASN A 26 -5.21 1.50 -4.52
C ASN A 26 -6.66 2.01 -4.56
N PHE A 27 -6.89 3.00 -5.44
CA PHE A 27 -8.22 3.59 -5.63
C PHE A 27 -9.25 2.63 -6.24
N SER A 28 -8.81 1.57 -6.92
CA SER A 28 -9.73 0.58 -7.50
C SER A 28 -10.33 -0.33 -6.42
N MET A 29 -9.57 -0.69 -5.38
CA MET A 29 -10.11 -1.35 -4.18
C MET A 29 -11.15 -0.46 -3.47
N ALA A 30 -10.91 0.84 -3.43
CA ALA A 30 -11.83 1.83 -2.86
C ALA A 30 -13.01 2.23 -3.79
N ARG A 31 -13.23 1.52 -4.90
CA ARG A 31 -14.32 1.83 -5.83
C ARG A 31 -15.67 1.67 -5.14
N GLY A 32 -16.56 2.65 -5.33
CA GLY A 32 -17.87 2.66 -4.66
C GLY A 32 -17.82 3.09 -3.19
N ASN A 33 -16.64 3.42 -2.65
CA ASN A 33 -16.47 3.91 -1.29
C ASN A 33 -15.85 5.32 -1.25
N PRO A 34 -16.67 6.39 -1.29
CA PRO A 34 -16.15 7.76 -1.38
C PRO A 34 -15.35 8.17 -0.14
N GLU A 35 -15.64 7.62 1.03
CA GLU A 35 -14.96 7.95 2.27
C GLU A 35 -13.53 7.37 2.31
N VAL A 36 -13.37 6.09 1.98
CA VAL A 36 -12.04 5.47 1.83
C VAL A 36 -11.22 6.21 0.77
N ARG A 37 -11.82 6.57 -0.37
CA ARG A 37 -11.12 7.38 -1.39
C ARG A 37 -10.68 8.74 -0.85
N ARG A 38 -11.47 9.38 0.02
CA ARG A 38 -11.10 10.65 0.67
C ARG A 38 -9.89 10.46 1.60
N ILE A 39 -9.85 9.36 2.35
CA ILE A 39 -8.70 9.01 3.21
C ILE A 39 -7.45 8.78 2.33
N LEU A 40 -7.54 7.97 1.28
CA LEU A 40 -6.43 7.69 0.37
C LEU A 40 -5.90 8.97 -0.33
N LYS A 41 -6.79 9.91 -0.67
CA LYS A 41 -6.40 11.22 -1.24
C LYS A 41 -5.55 12.07 -0.30
N ARG A 42 -5.68 11.89 1.03
CA ARG A 42 -4.81 12.54 2.02
C ARG A 42 -3.41 11.92 2.11
N GLN A 43 -3.19 10.80 1.42
CA GLN A 43 -1.91 10.09 1.34
C GLN A 43 -1.29 9.81 2.73
N PRO A 44 -2.04 9.17 3.66
CA PRO A 44 -1.51 8.83 4.99
C PRO A 44 -0.26 7.96 4.82
N GLU A 45 0.83 8.29 5.51
CA GLU A 45 2.13 7.66 5.27
C GLU A 45 2.11 6.14 5.42
N GLU A 46 1.24 5.62 6.30
CA GLU A 46 1.01 4.21 6.54
C GLU A 46 0.48 3.47 5.30
N LEU A 47 -0.24 4.15 4.41
CA LEU A 47 -0.80 3.59 3.18
C LEU A 47 -0.01 3.99 1.94
N MET A 48 1.14 4.64 2.12
CA MET A 48 2.04 5.03 1.03
C MET A 48 3.35 4.27 1.12
N ALA A 49 3.98 4.06 -0.04
CA ALA A 49 5.32 3.53 -0.14
C ALA A 49 6.11 4.26 -1.26
N PRO A 50 7.44 4.42 -1.11
CA PRO A 50 8.29 4.83 -2.21
C PRO A 50 8.32 3.71 -3.25
N LEU A 51 7.88 3.96 -4.48
CA LEU A 51 7.91 3.00 -5.59
C LEU A 51 8.62 3.63 -6.78
N CYS A 52 9.48 2.87 -7.47
CA CYS A 52 9.97 3.28 -8.77
C CYS A 52 8.88 3.10 -9.83
N GLU A 53 9.08 3.72 -11.00
CA GLU A 53 8.17 3.62 -12.13
C GLU A 53 7.89 2.17 -12.53
N ALA A 54 8.91 1.32 -12.57
CA ALA A 54 8.77 -0.11 -12.91
C ALA A 54 7.71 -0.82 -12.06
N HIS A 55 7.79 -0.63 -10.74
CA HIS A 55 6.93 -1.29 -9.77
C HIS A 55 5.57 -0.59 -9.60
N ASN A 56 5.48 0.69 -9.93
CA ASN A 56 4.25 1.48 -9.87
C ASN A 56 3.42 1.34 -11.15
N VAL A 57 3.99 1.68 -12.31
CA VAL A 57 3.32 1.65 -13.63
C VAL A 57 3.10 0.23 -14.11
N GLY A 58 4.06 -0.67 -13.88
CA GLY A 58 3.89 -2.11 -14.13
C GLY A 58 2.86 -2.77 -13.20
N ARG A 59 2.30 -2.03 -12.23
CA ARG A 59 1.29 -2.45 -11.25
C ARG A 59 1.66 -3.71 -10.46
N TRP A 60 2.93 -4.11 -10.45
CA TRP A 60 3.36 -5.25 -9.66
C TRP A 60 3.19 -4.99 -8.16
N SER A 61 3.32 -3.73 -7.73
CA SER A 61 2.95 -3.30 -6.38
C SER A 61 1.47 -3.56 -6.02
N GLU A 62 0.57 -3.70 -7.00
CA GLU A 62 -0.84 -4.03 -6.80
C GLU A 62 -1.10 -5.55 -6.67
N SER A 63 -0.11 -6.39 -7.00
CA SER A 63 -0.20 -7.83 -6.80
C SER A 63 -0.29 -8.16 -5.31
N ALA A 64 -0.81 -9.36 -4.97
CA ALA A 64 -0.89 -9.81 -3.59
C ALA A 64 0.51 -9.84 -2.94
N GLU A 65 1.49 -10.41 -3.63
CA GLU A 65 2.89 -10.49 -3.17
C GLU A 65 3.50 -9.10 -2.97
N GLY A 66 3.38 -8.21 -3.96
CA GLY A 66 3.88 -6.84 -3.87
C GLY A 66 3.29 -6.10 -2.68
N ARG A 67 1.96 -6.20 -2.51
CA ARG A 67 1.24 -5.60 -1.37
C ARG A 67 1.72 -6.16 -0.04
N GLN A 68 1.88 -7.48 0.08
CA GLN A 68 2.38 -8.11 1.30
C GLN A 68 3.77 -7.58 1.68
N ILE A 69 4.69 -7.43 0.72
CA ILE A 69 6.03 -6.89 0.97
C ILE A 69 5.95 -5.44 1.47
N LEU A 70 5.13 -4.60 0.82
CA LEU A 70 4.93 -3.21 1.22
C LEU A 70 4.32 -3.10 2.63
N LEU A 71 3.31 -3.90 2.94
CA LEU A 71 2.70 -3.96 4.26
C LEU A 71 3.70 -4.41 5.32
N LYS A 72 4.47 -5.48 5.07
CA LYS A 72 5.52 -5.95 5.99
C LYS A 72 6.55 -4.87 6.27
N ARG A 73 6.95 -4.08 5.26
CA ARG A 73 7.85 -2.93 5.45
C ARG A 73 7.21 -1.81 6.28
N ASN A 74 5.96 -1.46 6.01
CA ASN A 74 5.25 -0.43 6.79
C ASN A 74 4.95 -0.89 8.23
N ILE A 75 4.73 -2.18 8.47
CA ILE A 75 4.66 -2.76 9.82
C ILE A 75 5.98 -2.58 10.57
N ARG A 76 7.12 -2.84 9.91
CA ARG A 76 8.45 -2.60 10.53
C ARG A 76 8.67 -1.12 10.85
N ARG A 77 8.15 -0.21 10.02
CA ARG A 77 8.31 1.24 10.18
C ARG A 77 7.38 1.86 11.22
N PHE A 78 6.10 1.50 11.22
CA PHE A 78 5.05 2.16 12.01
C PHE A 78 4.53 1.31 13.17
N GLY A 79 4.87 0.02 13.19
CA GLY A 79 4.36 -0.96 14.15
C GLY A 79 3.07 -1.63 13.69
N ARG A 80 2.90 -2.92 14.03
CA ARG A 80 1.72 -3.72 13.64
C ARG A 80 0.43 -3.11 14.16
N ALA A 81 0.37 -2.74 15.44
CA ALA A 81 -0.84 -2.18 16.04
C ALA A 81 -1.34 -0.90 15.34
N ARG A 82 -0.42 -0.03 14.90
CA ARG A 82 -0.77 1.18 14.14
C ARG A 82 -1.29 0.83 12.75
N MET A 83 -0.60 -0.09 12.05
CA MET A 83 -1.04 -0.56 10.75
C MET A 83 -2.42 -1.23 10.79
N THR A 84 -2.69 -2.05 11.82
CA THR A 84 -4.00 -2.66 12.06
C THR A 84 -5.08 -1.58 12.21
N ARG A 85 -4.88 -0.59 13.08
CA ARG A 85 -5.84 0.51 13.26
C ARG A 85 -6.12 1.29 11.99
N VAL A 86 -5.09 1.54 11.17
CA VAL A 86 -5.25 2.30 9.93
C VAL A 86 -6.00 1.50 8.87
N ILE A 87 -5.65 0.23 8.66
CA ILE A 87 -6.24 -0.59 7.59
C ILE A 87 -7.62 -1.11 7.99
N ASP A 88 -7.74 -1.69 9.19
CA ASP A 88 -9.00 -2.27 9.66
C ASP A 88 -10.00 -1.18 10.06
N GLY A 89 -9.49 0.02 10.37
CA GLY A 89 -10.30 1.22 10.61
C GLY A 89 -10.77 1.94 9.35
N LEU A 90 -10.41 1.47 8.14
CA LEU A 90 -10.97 2.02 6.91
C LEU A 90 -12.48 1.75 6.87
N PRO A 91 -13.32 2.78 6.64
CA PRO A 91 -14.78 2.65 6.67
C PRO A 91 -15.30 1.99 5.39
N TRP A 92 -15.05 0.70 5.25
CA TRP A 92 -15.52 -0.09 4.11
C TRP A 92 -17.06 -0.21 4.13
N LYS A 93 -17.73 0.26 3.06
CA LYS A 93 -19.19 0.12 2.90
C LYS A 93 -19.64 -1.34 3.02
N THR A 94 -18.83 -2.26 2.51
CA THR A 94 -19.01 -3.70 2.69
C THR A 94 -17.70 -4.23 3.27
N PRO A 95 -17.66 -4.55 4.57
CA PRO A 95 -16.46 -5.11 5.18
C PRO A 95 -16.19 -6.48 4.57
N LYS A 96 -14.93 -6.74 4.25
CA LYS A 96 -14.49 -8.00 3.69
C LYS A 96 -13.27 -8.51 4.46
N PRO A 97 -13.20 -9.81 4.81
CA PRO A 97 -12.06 -10.35 5.55
C PRO A 97 -10.72 -10.10 4.84
N GLU A 98 -10.69 -10.17 3.51
CA GLU A 98 -9.48 -9.92 2.71
C GLU A 98 -9.01 -8.44 2.71
N TRP A 99 -9.80 -7.52 3.27
CA TRP A 99 -9.46 -6.10 3.38
C TRP A 99 -8.95 -5.70 4.76
N THR A 100 -8.83 -6.66 5.67
CA THR A 100 -8.12 -6.48 6.94
C THR A 100 -6.62 -6.58 6.73
N LEU A 101 -5.82 -6.05 7.67
CA LEU A 101 -4.36 -6.20 7.62
C LEU A 101 -3.97 -7.68 7.54
N GLU A 102 -4.60 -8.55 8.34
CA GLU A 102 -4.33 -9.99 8.30
C GLU A 102 -4.75 -10.60 6.95
N GLY A 103 -5.92 -10.25 6.45
CA GLY A 103 -6.39 -10.73 5.14
C GLY A 103 -5.51 -10.29 3.97
N MET A 104 -4.85 -9.13 4.06
CA MET A 104 -3.88 -8.67 3.08
C MET A 104 -2.48 -9.27 3.26
N LEU A 105 -2.19 -9.88 4.42
CA LEU A 105 -0.93 -10.54 4.74
C LEU A 105 -0.95 -12.05 4.50
N ALA A 106 -2.14 -12.66 4.48
CA ALA A 106 -2.39 -14.03 4.05
C ALA A 106 -2.04 -14.22 2.58
#